data_AF-T1HXY3-F1
#
_entry.id   AF-T1HXY3-F1
#
_cell.length_a   1.000
_cell.length_b   1.000
_cell.length_c   1.000
_cell.angle_alpha   90.00
_cell.angle_beta   90.00
_cell.angle_gamma   90.00
#
_symmetry.space_group_name_H-M   'P 1'
#
loop_
_entity.id
_entity.type
_entity.pdbx_description
1 polymer ?
#
loop_
_entity_poly.entity_id
_entity_poly.type
_entity_poly.pdbx_seq_one_letter_code
_entity_poly.pdbx_strand_id
1 'polypeptide(L)'
;AFCDREDSLELLCNQINGDALLLSMFRVDAKPVTCPFKSPPFAVEYSKGHGDCGRDGEPPSRAESCTDDTRLVFRFQACPDIPGTEAAVEELECLATWKESSNHYLVGRLHHRMATTDEQRYRCFIYQKSDPHTYQLGQSGEATCNGLLSLNDGSRTIKLKRIEATHTKCKFPSWVTQHCHWKSLDYSHNYHFSHRNASLKVTSQIGETETKLMCHTIITEKANIARLVVHVVSGCEGGYRCMTIHKRDSHVIQMQQSAIFTDPNEACSSFNEESSYSSNTITMISGKLPGNKCPMEGRYSTIPSKQETQLDFAFGEEVGASSKCGHHTSLQSLYVGCAPSQDTMEFQTNCRTVPTTSYSCHGSWRENSTTYVVVSPVSRHSTDAHHYCFIFNQI
;
A
#
# COMPACT_ATOMS: atom_id res chain seq x y z
N ALA A 1 35.44 35.55 -12.34
CA ALA A 1 36.14 34.29 -11.98
C ALA A 1 35.77 33.98 -10.53
N PHE A 2 35.44 32.73 -10.18
CA PHE A 2 35.00 32.34 -8.82
C PHE A 2 36.14 31.73 -7.98
N CYS A 3 37.38 31.76 -8.49
CA CYS A 3 38.55 31.31 -7.76
C CYS A 3 39.66 32.34 -7.94
N ASP A 4 40.19 32.83 -6.83
CA ASP A 4 41.39 33.66 -6.78
C ASP A 4 42.62 32.78 -6.51
N ARG A 5 43.74 33.16 -7.11
CA ARG A 5 45.00 32.45 -6.96
C ARG A 5 45.74 33.06 -5.76
N GLU A 6 45.87 32.29 -4.70
CA GLU A 6 46.63 32.67 -3.51
C GLU A 6 47.82 31.75 -3.31
N ASP A 7 48.95 32.35 -2.88
CA ASP A 7 50.24 31.68 -2.79
C ASP A 7 50.42 30.88 -1.49
N SER A 8 49.60 31.12 -0.46
CA SER A 8 49.63 30.35 0.79
C SER A 8 48.26 30.18 1.45
N LEU A 9 48.08 29.04 2.14
CA LEU A 9 46.85 28.73 2.88
C LEU A 9 46.59 29.72 4.03
N GLU A 10 47.64 30.24 4.67
CA GLU A 10 47.53 31.21 5.77
C GLU A 10 47.00 32.57 5.29
N LEU A 11 47.45 33.04 4.12
CA LEU A 11 46.94 34.27 3.51
C LEU A 11 45.47 34.11 3.13
N LEU A 12 45.10 32.97 2.54
CA LEU A 12 43.72 32.65 2.19
C LEU A 12 42.82 32.62 3.44
N CYS A 13 43.25 31.97 4.52
CA CYS A 13 42.50 31.91 5.77
C CYS A 13 42.32 33.29 6.43
N ASN A 14 43.33 34.16 6.34
CA ASN A 14 43.25 35.54 6.86
C ASN A 14 42.30 36.45 6.06
N GLN A 15 41.97 36.08 4.81
CA GLN A 15 40.98 36.78 3.99
C GLN A 15 39.53 36.37 4.31
N ILE A 16 39.33 35.24 5.00
CA ILE A 16 38.01 34.79 5.44
C ILE A 16 37.66 35.54 6.71
N ASN A 17 36.88 36.61 6.57
CA ASN A 17 36.31 37.31 7.73
C ASN A 17 35.44 36.35 8.54
N GLY A 18 35.51 36.43 9.88
CA GLY A 18 34.66 35.64 10.77
C GLY A 18 33.16 35.86 10.55
N ASP A 19 32.80 37.03 10.00
CA ASP A 19 31.43 37.41 9.65
C ASP A 19 31.08 37.13 8.17
N ALA A 20 31.92 36.39 7.45
CA ALA A 20 31.65 36.05 6.05
C ALA A 20 30.33 35.27 5.92
N LEU A 21 29.54 35.61 4.90
CA LEU A 21 28.28 34.94 4.61
C LEU A 21 28.53 33.46 4.32
N LEU A 22 28.00 32.59 5.16
CA LEU A 22 28.02 31.16 4.91
C LEU A 22 27.05 30.81 3.79
N LEU A 23 27.52 30.08 2.80
CA LEU A 23 26.70 29.53 1.74
C LEU A 23 26.33 28.08 2.09
N SER A 24 25.03 27.81 2.18
CA SER A 24 24.54 26.45 2.35
C SER A 24 24.50 25.74 1.00
N MET A 25 25.28 24.66 0.86
CA MET A 25 25.32 23.83 -0.35
C MET A 25 24.66 22.48 -0.08
N PHE A 26 23.89 21.98 -1.03
CA PHE A 26 23.29 20.65 -0.99
C PHE A 26 23.62 19.87 -2.27
N ARG A 27 23.54 18.55 -2.18
CA ARG A 27 23.71 17.68 -3.36
C ARG A 27 22.42 17.65 -4.16
N VAL A 28 22.49 17.90 -5.46
CA VAL A 28 21.32 17.82 -6.36
C VAL A 28 20.69 16.42 -6.30
N ASP A 29 21.53 15.37 -6.31
CA ASP A 29 21.13 13.97 -6.19
C ASP A 29 21.20 13.46 -4.74
N ALA A 30 20.84 14.31 -3.77
CA ALA A 30 20.75 13.88 -2.38
C ALA A 30 19.69 12.77 -2.25
N LYS A 31 20.05 11.69 -1.54
CA LYS A 31 19.07 10.67 -1.17
C LYS A 31 18.07 11.27 -0.17
N PRO A 32 16.76 11.04 -0.34
CA PRO A 32 15.77 11.52 0.61
C PRO A 32 16.03 11.02 2.02
N VAL A 33 15.69 11.84 3.01
CA VAL A 33 15.75 11.54 4.44
C VAL A 33 14.35 11.59 5.04
N THR A 34 14.14 10.89 6.15
CA THR A 34 12.86 10.92 6.86
C THR A 34 12.50 12.34 7.28
N CYS A 35 11.28 12.77 6.97
CA CYS A 35 10.80 14.09 7.36
C CYS A 35 10.68 14.22 8.89
N PRO A 36 10.99 15.39 9.48
CA PRO A 36 11.04 15.56 10.94
C PRO A 36 9.67 15.66 11.62
N PHE A 37 8.58 15.66 10.85
CA PHE A 37 7.21 15.85 11.32
C PHE A 37 6.60 14.51 11.73
N LYS A 38 6.45 14.30 13.04
CA LYS A 38 5.98 13.02 13.58
C LYS A 38 4.46 12.92 13.54
N SER A 39 3.98 11.75 13.16
CA SER A 39 2.56 11.34 13.25
C SER A 39 1.56 12.12 12.38
N PRO A 40 1.80 12.28 11.06
CA PRO A 40 0.74 12.69 10.12
C PRO A 40 -0.49 11.75 10.21
N PRO A 41 -1.69 12.21 9.81
CA PRO A 41 -1.98 13.45 9.08
C PRO A 41 -2.08 14.71 9.95
N PHE A 42 -1.90 15.87 9.32
CA PHE A 42 -2.00 17.19 9.93
C PHE A 42 -3.09 18.04 9.28
N ALA A 43 -3.79 18.84 10.09
CA ALA A 43 -4.51 20.01 9.64
C ALA A 43 -3.49 21.13 9.44
N VAL A 44 -3.65 21.86 8.35
CA VAL A 44 -2.69 22.87 7.90
C VAL A 44 -3.37 24.23 7.94
N GLU A 45 -2.81 25.12 8.75
CA GLU A 45 -3.05 26.56 8.67
C GLU A 45 -1.86 27.18 7.94
N TYR A 46 -2.08 28.08 6.97
CA TYR A 46 -0.98 28.73 6.27
C TYR A 46 -1.24 30.20 5.97
N SER A 47 -0.18 31.00 5.88
CA SER A 47 -0.24 32.42 5.56
C SER A 47 0.83 32.80 4.56
N LYS A 48 0.49 33.68 3.61
CA LYS A 48 1.41 34.36 2.68
C LYS A 48 1.59 35.84 3.03
N GLY A 49 1.36 36.23 4.28
CA GLY A 49 1.52 37.61 4.77
C GLY A 49 0.24 38.46 4.78
N HIS A 50 -0.90 37.94 4.33
CA HIS A 50 -2.19 38.65 4.30
C HIS A 50 -3.26 38.09 5.26
N GLY A 51 -2.89 37.11 6.10
CA GLY A 51 -3.80 36.42 7.03
C GLY A 51 -3.61 34.91 6.97
N ASP A 52 -4.10 34.19 7.99
CA ASP A 52 -3.98 32.73 8.06
C ASP A 52 -5.23 32.05 7.50
N CYS A 53 -5.03 31.18 6.52
CA CYS A 53 -6.04 30.35 5.87
C CYS A 53 -6.04 28.94 6.47
N GLY A 54 -7.24 28.37 6.64
CA GLY A 54 -7.45 27.04 7.22
C GLY A 54 -7.82 27.09 8.71
N ARG A 55 -8.39 28.21 9.18
CA ARG A 55 -8.90 28.35 10.55
C ARG A 55 -10.20 27.57 10.75
N ASP A 56 -10.61 27.40 12.01
CA ASP A 56 -11.86 26.72 12.37
C ASP A 56 -13.06 27.37 11.65
N GLY A 57 -13.72 26.61 10.77
CA GLY A 57 -14.84 27.06 9.93
C GLY A 57 -14.54 27.21 8.44
N GLU A 58 -13.27 27.14 8.04
CA GLU A 58 -12.82 27.16 6.64
C GLU A 58 -12.51 25.74 6.13
N PRO A 59 -12.50 25.49 4.79
CA PRO A 59 -12.09 24.19 4.24
C PRO A 59 -10.68 23.82 4.73
N PRO A 60 -10.49 22.70 5.46
CA PRO A 60 -9.21 22.41 6.08
C PRO A 60 -8.19 22.02 5.02
N SER A 61 -7.09 22.77 4.92
CA SER A 61 -5.90 22.29 4.22
C SER A 61 -5.30 21.13 5.02
N ARG A 62 -4.68 20.16 4.34
CA ARG A 62 -4.20 18.92 4.97
C ARG A 62 -2.79 18.57 4.54
N ALA A 63 -2.04 17.94 5.43
CA ALA A 63 -0.73 17.38 5.10
C ALA A 63 -0.64 15.92 5.54
N GLU A 64 -0.22 15.04 4.63
CA GLU A 64 -0.22 13.59 4.85
C GLU A 64 1.09 12.96 4.36
N SER A 65 1.57 11.91 5.04
CA SER A 65 2.76 11.19 4.59
C SER A 65 2.44 10.40 3.33
N CYS A 66 3.41 10.33 2.41
CA CYS A 66 3.37 9.36 1.32
C CYS A 66 3.54 7.93 1.86
N THR A 67 3.67 6.95 0.96
CA THR A 67 3.98 5.57 1.33
C THR A 67 5.30 5.43 2.06
N ASP A 68 6.28 6.28 1.78
CA ASP A 68 7.50 6.42 2.58
C ASP A 68 7.37 7.57 3.61
N ASP A 69 8.30 7.63 4.56
CA ASP A 69 8.36 8.71 5.56
C ASP A 69 9.28 9.87 5.13
N THR A 70 9.78 9.83 3.89
CA THR A 70 10.67 10.84 3.30
C THR A 70 9.92 11.95 2.57
N ARG A 71 8.63 11.73 2.31
CA ARG A 71 7.77 12.68 1.60
C ARG A 71 6.48 13.01 2.36
N LEU A 72 6.07 14.27 2.27
CA LEU A 72 4.86 14.81 2.84
C LEU A 72 4.08 15.57 1.76
N VAL A 73 2.82 15.24 1.55
CA VAL A 73 1.95 15.91 0.57
C VAL A 73 1.11 16.95 1.27
N PHE A 74 1.21 18.20 0.83
CA PHE A 74 0.32 19.28 1.21
C PHE A 74 -0.82 19.41 0.21
N ARG A 75 -2.05 19.46 0.71
CA ARG A 75 -3.27 19.73 -0.04
C ARG A 75 -3.85 21.04 0.48
N PHE A 76 -3.42 22.15 -0.11
CA PHE A 76 -3.87 23.49 0.23
C PHE A 76 -5.25 23.77 -0.35
N GLN A 77 -6.07 24.46 0.43
CA GLN A 77 -7.35 25.02 0.01
C GLN A 77 -7.21 26.55 -0.12
N ALA A 78 -8.00 27.14 -1.02
CA ALA A 78 -8.13 28.60 -1.12
C ALA A 78 -9.17 29.10 -0.11
N CYS A 79 -8.85 30.19 0.60
CA CYS A 79 -9.78 30.84 1.51
C CYS A 79 -10.37 32.08 0.82
N PRO A 80 -11.70 32.18 0.66
CA PRO A 80 -12.34 33.26 -0.09
C PRO A 80 -11.96 34.68 0.38
N ASP A 81 -11.74 34.86 1.68
CA ASP A 81 -11.51 36.16 2.30
C ASP A 81 -10.02 36.52 2.47
N ILE A 82 -9.10 35.67 2.02
CA ILE A 82 -7.65 35.85 2.22
C ILE A 82 -6.93 35.92 0.87
N PRO A 83 -6.50 37.12 0.44
CA PRO A 83 -5.80 37.31 -0.83
C PRO A 83 -4.53 36.46 -0.96
N GLY A 84 -4.30 35.92 -2.16
CA GLY A 84 -3.11 35.12 -2.48
C GLY A 84 -3.16 33.66 -2.04
N THR A 85 -4.22 33.24 -1.34
CA THR A 85 -4.48 31.83 -1.05
C THR A 85 -4.97 31.11 -2.31
N GLU A 86 -4.53 29.86 -2.48
CA GLU A 86 -4.81 29.08 -3.69
C GLU A 86 -4.98 27.61 -3.35
N ALA A 87 -5.83 26.91 -4.12
CA ALA A 87 -5.97 25.48 -4.01
C ALA A 87 -4.83 24.82 -4.80
N ALA A 88 -3.95 24.12 -4.11
CA ALA A 88 -2.76 23.51 -4.70
C ALA A 88 -2.39 22.21 -3.99
N VAL A 89 -1.78 21.29 -4.74
CA VAL A 89 -1.16 20.08 -4.19
C VAL A 89 0.34 20.20 -4.42
N GLU A 90 1.10 20.12 -3.33
CA GLU A 90 2.57 20.24 -3.32
C GLU A 90 3.14 19.04 -2.56
N GLU A 91 4.03 18.26 -3.19
CA GLU A 91 4.72 17.16 -2.51
C GLU A 91 6.10 17.62 -2.06
N LEU A 92 6.34 17.60 -0.75
CA LEU A 92 7.63 17.91 -0.14
C LEU A 92 8.43 16.64 0.06
N GLU A 93 9.56 16.52 -0.62
CA GLU A 93 10.58 15.51 -0.37
C GLU A 93 11.68 16.08 0.53
N CYS A 94 11.89 15.46 1.68
CA CYS A 94 12.85 15.89 2.68
C CYS A 94 14.26 15.41 2.30
N LEU A 95 15.24 16.31 2.26
CA LEU A 95 16.61 15.99 1.81
C LEU A 95 17.67 16.11 2.90
N ALA A 96 17.53 17.08 3.79
CA ALA A 96 18.46 17.25 4.91
C ALA A 96 17.79 17.99 6.05
N THR A 97 18.16 17.66 7.28
CA THR A 97 17.74 18.38 8.48
C THR A 97 18.93 18.66 9.38
N TRP A 98 18.97 19.86 9.97
CA TRP A 98 19.96 20.19 11.00
C TRP A 98 19.32 21.07 12.07
N LYS A 99 20.04 21.22 13.18
CA LYS A 99 19.63 22.06 14.30
C LYS A 99 20.71 23.09 14.54
N GLU A 100 20.29 24.33 14.69
CA GLU A 100 21.17 25.43 15.08
C GLU A 100 20.49 26.22 16.19
N SER A 101 21.12 26.23 17.37
CA SER A 101 20.54 26.79 18.59
C SER A 101 19.16 26.16 18.93
N SER A 102 18.09 26.94 19.01
CA SER A 102 16.71 26.50 19.25
C SER A 102 15.96 26.12 17.98
N ASN A 103 16.47 26.53 16.82
CA ASN A 103 15.79 26.41 15.54
C ASN A 103 16.20 25.11 14.85
N HIS A 104 15.25 24.52 14.13
CA HIS A 104 15.53 23.38 13.29
C HIS A 104 15.29 23.76 11.85
N TYR A 105 16.11 23.23 10.96
CA TYR A 105 16.05 23.53 9.54
C TYR A 105 15.86 22.25 8.75
N LEU A 106 15.17 22.38 7.64
CA LEU A 106 14.88 21.33 6.69
C LEU A 106 15.10 21.90 5.29
N VAL A 107 15.90 21.22 4.47
CA VAL A 107 15.92 21.44 3.02
C VAL A 107 15.03 20.41 2.38
N GLY A 108 14.13 20.86 1.53
CA GLY A 108 13.23 19.99 0.80
C GLY A 108 13.08 20.38 -0.65
N ARG A 109 12.70 19.37 -1.44
CA ARG A 109 12.35 19.50 -2.85
C ARG A 109 10.83 19.42 -2.99
N LEU A 110 10.24 20.48 -3.53
CA LEU A 110 8.83 20.58 -3.82
C LEU A 110 8.55 20.07 -5.23
N HIS A 111 7.63 19.11 -5.33
CA HIS A 111 7.06 18.67 -6.59
C HIS A 111 5.67 19.30 -6.72
N HIS A 112 5.54 20.22 -7.67
CA HIS A 112 4.26 20.81 -8.06
C HIS A 112 4.25 21.08 -9.57
N ARG A 113 3.05 21.12 -10.16
CA ARG A 113 2.86 21.23 -11.63
C ARG A 113 3.54 22.46 -12.26
N MET A 114 3.75 23.51 -11.47
CA MET A 114 4.34 24.78 -11.94
C MET A 114 5.88 24.84 -11.79
N ALA A 115 6.52 23.85 -11.16
CA ALA A 115 7.96 23.84 -10.93
C ALA A 115 8.73 23.27 -12.13
N THR A 116 9.28 24.16 -12.97
CA THR A 116 10.04 23.80 -14.16
C THR A 116 11.56 23.85 -13.94
N THR A 117 12.03 24.69 -13.02
CA THR A 117 13.45 24.89 -12.72
C THR A 117 13.80 24.42 -11.31
N ASP A 118 15.09 24.17 -11.07
CA ASP A 118 15.56 23.79 -9.74
C ASP A 118 15.37 24.91 -8.71
N GLU A 119 15.49 26.18 -9.12
CA GLU A 119 15.13 27.31 -8.26
C GLU A 119 13.73 27.10 -7.69
N GLN A 120 12.75 26.75 -8.52
CA GLN A 120 11.35 26.65 -8.08
C GLN A 120 11.11 25.43 -7.18
N ARG A 121 11.97 24.41 -7.28
CA ARG A 121 11.81 23.13 -6.58
C ARG A 121 12.43 23.14 -5.19
N TYR A 122 13.58 23.78 -5.00
CA TYR A 122 14.26 23.71 -3.71
C TYR A 122 13.80 24.82 -2.78
N ARG A 123 13.41 24.45 -1.56
CA ARG A 123 13.02 25.40 -0.52
C ARG A 123 13.66 25.02 0.80
N CYS A 124 14.00 26.05 1.59
CA CYS A 124 14.46 25.91 2.94
C CYS A 124 13.32 26.17 3.91
N PHE A 125 13.26 25.38 4.97
CA PHE A 125 12.24 25.47 5.99
C PHE A 125 12.92 25.62 7.34
N ILE A 126 12.53 26.63 8.10
CA ILE A 126 12.81 26.71 9.53
C ILE A 126 11.57 26.19 10.25
N TYR A 127 11.74 25.34 11.25
CA TYR A 127 10.62 24.80 11.99
C TYR A 127 10.90 24.72 13.49
N GLN A 128 9.83 24.87 14.26
CA GLN A 128 9.82 24.66 15.69
C GLN A 128 8.66 23.76 16.09
N LYS A 129 8.86 23.04 17.18
CA LYS A 129 7.81 22.25 17.82
C LYS A 129 7.24 23.06 18.99
N SER A 130 6.07 23.66 18.81
CA SER A 130 5.43 24.50 19.84
C SER A 130 4.75 23.67 20.92
N ASP A 131 4.22 22.50 20.56
CA ASP A 131 3.48 21.57 21.43
C ASP A 131 3.74 20.11 20.98
N PRO A 132 3.52 19.05 21.78
CA PRO A 132 3.72 17.66 21.35
C PRO A 132 3.05 17.31 20.02
N HIS A 133 1.97 18.02 19.66
CA HIS A 133 1.14 17.78 18.48
C HIS A 133 1.13 18.91 17.45
N THR A 134 1.89 19.99 17.67
CA THR A 134 1.86 21.17 16.79
C THR A 134 3.27 21.56 16.34
N TYR A 135 3.44 21.71 15.03
CA TYR A 135 4.65 22.25 14.40
C TYR A 135 4.34 23.58 13.74
N GLN A 136 5.27 24.52 13.80
CA GLN A 136 5.24 25.76 13.04
C GLN A 136 6.46 25.79 12.13
N LEU A 137 6.26 26.22 10.89
CA LEU A 137 7.26 26.27 9.85
C LEU A 137 7.24 27.66 9.18
N GLY A 138 8.41 28.15 8.80
CA GLY A 138 8.59 29.24 7.85
C GLY A 138 9.30 28.70 6.62
N GLN A 139 8.77 28.96 5.44
CA GLN A 139 9.32 28.54 4.15
C GLN A 139 10.02 29.71 3.46
N SER A 140 11.23 29.51 2.96
CA SER A 140 11.96 30.49 2.16
C SER A 140 11.20 30.86 0.88
N GLY A 141 11.36 32.10 0.40
CA GLY A 141 10.79 32.51 -0.90
C GLY A 141 11.55 31.96 -2.10
N GLU A 142 12.86 31.75 -1.91
CA GLU A 142 13.82 31.35 -2.93
C GLU A 142 14.54 30.06 -2.50
N ALA A 143 15.33 29.48 -3.41
CA ALA A 143 16.18 28.31 -3.15
C ALA A 143 17.43 28.61 -2.29
N THR A 144 17.26 29.36 -1.20
CA THR A 144 18.31 29.69 -0.22
C THR A 144 17.78 29.60 1.21
N CYS A 145 18.64 29.15 2.12
CA CYS A 145 18.40 29.22 3.57
C CYS A 145 18.83 30.56 4.17
N ASN A 146 19.59 31.36 3.42
CA ASN A 146 20.08 32.64 3.91
C ASN A 146 18.90 33.61 4.07
N GLY A 147 18.82 34.25 5.23
CA GLY A 147 17.73 35.16 5.59
C GLY A 147 16.55 34.51 6.33
N LEU A 148 16.52 33.18 6.45
CA LEU A 148 15.50 32.48 7.22
C LEU A 148 15.95 32.30 8.68
N LEU A 149 16.03 33.38 9.45
CA LEU A 149 16.56 33.36 10.82
C LEU A 149 15.49 33.01 11.88
N SER A 150 14.24 33.33 11.56
CA SER A 150 13.07 33.09 12.39
C SER A 150 11.89 32.61 11.54
N LEU A 151 10.85 32.09 12.18
CA LEU A 151 9.64 31.60 11.49
C LEU A 151 8.92 32.68 10.69
N ASN A 152 9.03 33.93 11.13
CA ASN A 152 8.34 35.06 10.51
C ASN A 152 9.08 35.60 9.27
N ASP A 153 10.35 35.22 9.09
CA ASP A 153 11.14 35.61 7.93
C ASP A 153 10.77 34.77 6.69
N GLY A 154 9.98 33.71 6.87
CA GLY A 154 9.48 32.89 5.78
C GLY A 154 8.47 33.64 4.91
N SER A 155 8.60 33.49 3.59
CA SER A 155 7.61 33.97 2.61
C SER A 155 6.22 33.35 2.79
N ARG A 156 6.18 32.13 3.32
CA ARG A 156 4.98 31.40 3.69
C ARG A 156 5.20 30.80 5.08
N THR A 157 4.27 31.05 5.99
CA THR A 157 4.25 30.38 7.29
C THR A 157 3.22 29.27 7.27
N ILE A 158 3.53 28.14 7.92
CA ILE A 158 2.70 26.95 7.95
C ILE A 158 2.63 26.45 9.38
N LYS A 159 1.43 26.17 9.86
CA LYS A 159 1.20 25.56 11.16
C LYS A 159 0.50 24.21 10.96
N LEU A 160 1.20 23.15 11.37
CA LEU A 160 0.73 21.78 11.32
C LEU A 160 0.17 21.40 12.68
N LYS A 161 -1.13 21.16 12.75
CA LYS A 161 -1.78 20.61 13.93
C LYS A 161 -2.12 19.16 13.65
N ARG A 162 -1.61 18.23 14.46
CA ARG A 162 -1.92 16.81 14.30
C ARG A 162 -3.43 16.63 14.35
N ILE A 163 -3.99 15.99 13.33
CA ILE A 163 -5.37 15.56 13.37
C ILE A 163 -5.36 14.36 14.30
N GLU A 164 -5.90 14.54 15.51
CA GLU A 164 -6.16 13.40 16.38
C GLU A 164 -7.10 12.47 15.63
N ALA A 165 -6.56 11.33 15.23
CA ALA A 165 -7.33 10.34 14.52
C ALA A 165 -8.48 9.92 15.44
N THR A 166 -9.69 10.34 15.09
CA THR A 166 -10.93 9.70 15.54
C THR A 166 -10.89 8.19 15.27
N HIS A 167 -10.01 7.76 14.37
CA HIS A 167 -9.64 6.37 14.05
C HIS A 167 -8.77 5.65 15.09
N THR A 168 -8.40 6.28 16.21
CA THR A 168 -7.69 5.57 17.31
C THR A 168 -8.44 4.34 17.83
N LYS A 169 -9.74 4.23 17.55
CA LYS A 169 -10.57 3.06 17.83
C LYS A 169 -10.77 2.11 16.63
N CYS A 170 -10.47 2.52 15.40
CA CYS A 170 -10.61 1.66 14.23
C CYS A 170 -9.42 0.71 14.13
N LYS A 171 -9.68 -0.58 14.35
CA LYS A 171 -8.70 -1.65 14.16
C LYS A 171 -9.27 -2.67 13.19
N PHE A 172 -8.42 -3.24 12.36
CA PHE A 172 -8.77 -4.40 11.57
C PHE A 172 -9.23 -5.53 12.52
N PRO A 173 -10.24 -6.33 12.11
CA PRO A 173 -10.77 -7.39 12.95
C PRO A 173 -9.69 -8.34 13.45
N SER A 174 -9.83 -8.79 14.70
CA SER A 174 -8.82 -9.62 15.36
C SER A 174 -8.52 -10.91 14.59
N TRP A 175 -9.54 -11.53 13.99
CA TRP A 175 -9.42 -12.75 13.19
C TRP A 175 -8.65 -12.55 11.86
N VAL A 176 -8.58 -11.33 11.33
CA VAL A 176 -7.71 -11.00 10.19
C VAL A 176 -6.26 -10.90 10.67
N THR A 177 -6.07 -10.17 11.77
CA THR A 177 -4.73 -9.85 12.31
C THR A 177 -4.11 -10.96 13.14
N GLN A 178 -4.83 -12.06 13.40
CA GLN A 178 -4.28 -13.27 14.00
C GLN A 178 -3.05 -13.76 13.24
N HIS A 179 -3.07 -13.60 11.92
CA HIS A 179 -1.89 -13.69 11.08
C HIS A 179 -1.49 -12.28 10.63
N CYS A 180 -0.30 -11.82 11.00
CA CYS A 180 0.19 -10.52 10.53
C CYS A 180 0.61 -10.53 9.06
N HIS A 181 0.98 -11.70 8.54
CA HIS A 181 1.50 -11.88 7.19
C HIS A 181 0.55 -12.74 6.34
N TRP A 182 0.03 -12.14 5.29
CA TRP A 182 -0.78 -12.78 4.26
C TRP A 182 -0.13 -12.61 2.89
N LYS A 183 -0.46 -13.50 1.97
CA LYS A 183 -0.04 -13.44 0.56
C LYS A 183 -1.25 -13.62 -0.32
N SER A 184 -1.29 -12.99 -1.48
CA SER A 184 -2.27 -13.36 -2.50
C SER A 184 -2.05 -14.81 -2.96
N LEU A 185 -3.10 -15.49 -3.39
CA LEU A 185 -3.04 -16.89 -3.81
C LEU A 185 -2.10 -17.12 -5.01
N ASP A 186 -2.04 -16.14 -5.92
CA ASP A 186 -1.14 -16.08 -7.08
C ASP A 186 0.28 -15.60 -6.74
N TYR A 187 0.54 -15.32 -5.46
CA TYR A 187 1.79 -14.79 -4.94
C TYR A 187 2.18 -13.40 -5.44
N SER A 188 1.37 -12.70 -6.24
CA SER A 188 1.74 -11.38 -6.77
C SER A 188 1.97 -10.30 -5.71
N HIS A 189 1.27 -10.38 -4.56
CA HIS A 189 1.31 -9.38 -3.50
C HIS A 189 1.49 -9.98 -2.11
N ASN A 190 2.20 -9.26 -1.25
CA ASN A 190 2.32 -9.53 0.17
C ASN A 190 1.53 -8.48 0.97
N TYR A 191 0.88 -8.92 2.03
CA TYR A 191 0.01 -8.13 2.89
C TYR A 191 0.49 -8.25 4.32
N HIS A 192 0.88 -7.14 4.92
CA HIS A 192 1.43 -7.08 6.27
C HIS A 192 0.61 -6.15 7.15
N PHE A 193 -0.11 -6.73 8.12
CA PHE A 193 -0.82 -5.98 9.14
C PHE A 193 0.14 -5.54 10.23
N SER A 194 0.06 -4.28 10.64
CA SER A 194 0.92 -3.74 11.70
C SER A 194 0.53 -4.29 13.08
N HIS A 195 1.48 -4.30 14.01
CA HIS A 195 1.27 -4.78 15.39
C HIS A 195 0.17 -4.06 16.19
N ARG A 196 -0.24 -2.86 15.77
CA ARG A 196 -1.35 -2.13 16.40
C ARG A 196 -2.71 -2.43 15.75
N ASN A 197 -2.73 -3.33 14.77
CA ASN A 197 -3.89 -3.75 13.99
C ASN A 197 -4.62 -2.58 13.31
N ALA A 198 -3.93 -1.48 13.04
CA ALA A 198 -4.56 -0.25 12.51
C ALA A 198 -4.17 0.04 11.06
N SER A 199 -3.12 -0.61 10.56
CA SER A 199 -2.63 -0.42 9.20
C SER A 199 -2.25 -1.73 8.53
N LEU A 200 -2.38 -1.74 7.20
CA LEU A 200 -2.03 -2.82 6.30
C LEU A 200 -1.07 -2.27 5.24
N LYS A 201 0.14 -2.85 5.16
CA LYS A 201 1.11 -2.58 4.10
C LYS A 201 0.97 -3.66 3.02
N VAL A 202 0.82 -3.23 1.78
CA VAL A 202 0.75 -4.09 0.59
C VAL A 202 2.00 -3.84 -0.24
N THR A 203 2.72 -4.90 -0.60
CA THR A 203 3.90 -4.82 -1.44
C THR A 203 3.80 -5.81 -2.58
N SER A 204 3.98 -5.34 -3.81
CA SER A 204 4.17 -6.21 -4.97
C SER A 204 5.46 -7.02 -4.82
N GLN A 205 5.49 -8.27 -5.32
CA GLN A 205 6.70 -9.09 -5.30
C GLN A 205 7.86 -8.50 -6.11
N ILE A 206 7.55 -7.69 -7.13
CA ILE A 206 8.56 -7.00 -7.95
C ILE A 206 9.18 -5.82 -7.16
N GLY A 207 8.62 -5.46 -6.00
CA GLY A 207 9.13 -4.41 -5.11
C GLY A 207 8.87 -2.99 -5.62
N GLU A 208 8.26 -2.83 -6.80
CA GLU A 208 8.04 -1.53 -7.44
C GLU A 208 6.94 -0.68 -6.77
N THR A 209 5.94 -1.33 -6.19
CA THR A 209 4.78 -0.63 -5.62
C THR A 209 4.55 -1.01 -4.15
N GLU A 210 4.61 0.00 -3.28
CA GLU A 210 4.15 -0.08 -1.91
C GLU A 210 2.82 0.67 -1.79
N THR A 211 1.85 0.08 -1.12
CA THR A 211 0.58 0.73 -0.79
C THR A 211 0.31 0.57 0.69
N LYS A 212 -0.09 1.65 1.37
CA LYS A 212 -0.43 1.65 2.78
C LYS A 212 -1.92 1.90 2.95
N LEU A 213 -2.59 1.05 3.71
CA LEU A 213 -3.99 1.17 4.08
C LEU A 213 -4.08 1.41 5.58
N MET A 214 -4.94 2.33 6.00
CA MET A 214 -5.21 2.66 7.40
C MET A 214 -6.70 2.54 7.67
N CYS A 215 -7.07 1.89 8.78
CA CYS A 215 -8.47 1.77 9.20
C CYS A 215 -9.04 3.16 9.49
N HIS A 216 -10.13 3.53 8.82
CA HIS A 216 -10.84 4.79 9.07
C HIS A 216 -12.07 4.51 9.95
N THR A 217 -13.04 3.75 9.45
CA THR A 217 -14.27 3.41 10.18
C THR A 217 -14.73 1.99 9.88
N ILE A 218 -15.16 1.24 10.90
CA ILE A 218 -15.80 -0.07 10.73
C ILE A 218 -17.29 0.17 10.49
N ILE A 219 -17.80 -0.25 9.33
CA ILE A 219 -19.22 -0.13 8.97
C ILE A 219 -20.01 -1.33 9.50
N THR A 220 -19.45 -2.52 9.38
CA THR A 220 -20.07 -3.76 9.87
C THR A 220 -18.99 -4.75 10.23
N GLU A 221 -19.12 -5.39 11.39
CA GLU A 221 -18.26 -6.49 11.80
C GLU A 221 -19.13 -7.65 12.32
N LYS A 222 -19.07 -8.77 11.61
CA LYS A 222 -19.70 -10.04 11.99
C LYS A 222 -18.60 -11.10 12.11
N ALA A 223 -18.96 -12.29 12.59
CA ALA A 223 -17.99 -13.38 12.80
C ALA A 223 -17.18 -13.76 11.55
N ASN A 224 -17.79 -13.70 10.36
CA ASN A 224 -17.17 -14.14 9.10
C ASN A 224 -17.06 -13.05 8.02
N ILE A 225 -17.46 -11.81 8.32
CA ILE A 225 -17.41 -10.72 7.37
C ILE A 225 -17.20 -9.40 8.10
N ALA A 226 -16.30 -8.57 7.59
CA ALA A 226 -16.11 -7.20 8.04
C ALA A 226 -16.09 -6.24 6.85
N ARG A 227 -16.80 -5.13 6.97
CA ARG A 227 -16.84 -4.05 5.99
C ARG A 227 -16.35 -2.78 6.67
N LEU A 228 -15.36 -2.13 6.08
CA LEU A 228 -14.76 -0.93 6.63
C LEU A 228 -14.35 0.06 5.55
N VAL A 229 -14.35 1.33 5.92
CA VAL A 229 -13.70 2.40 5.15
C VAL A 229 -12.23 2.39 5.53
N VAL A 230 -11.37 2.35 4.51
CA VAL A 230 -9.91 2.43 4.66
C VAL A 230 -9.40 3.65 3.93
N HIS A 231 -8.47 4.37 4.56
CA HIS A 231 -7.66 5.37 3.86
C HIS A 231 -6.49 4.64 3.19
N VAL A 232 -6.33 4.82 1.89
CA VAL A 232 -5.34 4.14 1.05
C VAL A 232 -4.38 5.19 0.51
N VAL A 233 -3.08 4.91 0.60
CA VAL A 233 -2.00 5.76 0.07
C VAL A 233 -1.09 4.88 -0.79
N SER A 234 -0.90 5.26 -2.05
CA SER A 234 0.02 4.63 -3.00
C SER A 234 0.92 5.70 -3.62
N GLY A 235 2.22 5.61 -3.40
CA GLY A 235 3.11 6.76 -3.59
C GLY A 235 2.66 7.95 -2.75
N CYS A 236 2.31 9.05 -3.40
CA CYS A 236 1.80 10.28 -2.79
C CYS A 236 0.31 10.55 -3.11
N GLU A 237 -0.32 9.65 -3.85
CA GLU A 237 -1.75 9.68 -4.10
C GLU A 237 -2.49 8.88 -3.04
N GLY A 238 -3.62 9.42 -2.58
CA GLY A 238 -4.40 8.77 -1.53
C GLY A 238 -5.87 9.18 -1.55
N GLY A 239 -6.66 8.40 -0.84
CA GLY A 239 -8.11 8.55 -0.76
C GLY A 239 -8.73 7.40 0.01
N TYR A 240 -10.04 7.27 -0.07
CA TYR A 240 -10.81 6.31 0.72
C TYR A 240 -11.36 5.19 -0.16
N ARG A 241 -11.32 3.96 0.34
CA ARG A 241 -11.96 2.81 -0.29
C ARG A 241 -12.86 2.11 0.70
N CYS A 242 -13.95 1.54 0.19
CA CYS A 242 -14.66 0.52 0.92
C CYS A 242 -13.94 -0.80 0.74
N MET A 243 -13.68 -1.47 1.85
CA MET A 243 -13.02 -2.76 1.87
C MET A 243 -13.90 -3.74 2.64
N THR A 244 -14.22 -4.85 1.99
CA THR A 244 -14.94 -5.98 2.59
C THR A 244 -13.99 -7.16 2.71
N ILE A 245 -13.87 -7.72 3.91
CA ILE A 245 -13.07 -8.92 4.17
C ILE A 245 -14.02 -10.04 4.62
N HIS A 246 -13.96 -11.17 3.92
CA HIS A 246 -14.66 -12.40 4.27
C HIS A 246 -13.67 -13.38 4.90
N LYS A 247 -14.01 -13.88 6.09
CA LYS A 247 -13.33 -15.03 6.70
C LYS A 247 -13.85 -16.29 6.01
N ARG A 248 -13.03 -16.91 5.16
CA ARG A 248 -13.39 -18.16 4.46
C ARG A 248 -12.99 -19.37 5.28
N ASP A 249 -11.80 -19.32 5.86
CA ASP A 249 -11.24 -20.32 6.76
C ASP A 249 -10.31 -19.58 7.76
N SER A 250 -9.70 -20.29 8.71
CA SER A 250 -8.69 -19.72 9.62
C SER A 250 -7.48 -19.16 8.90
N HIS A 251 -7.09 -19.78 7.77
CA HIS A 251 -5.88 -19.45 7.00
C HIS A 251 -6.20 -18.93 5.60
N VAL A 252 -7.48 -18.68 5.30
CA VAL A 252 -7.94 -18.20 4.00
C VAL A 252 -8.96 -17.07 4.21
N ILE A 253 -8.69 -15.91 3.65
CA ILE A 253 -9.60 -14.77 3.65
C ILE A 253 -9.75 -14.23 2.24
N GLN A 254 -10.89 -13.60 1.96
CA GLN A 254 -11.10 -12.88 0.70
C GLN A 254 -11.31 -11.41 0.98
N MET A 255 -10.65 -10.56 0.21
CA MET A 255 -10.77 -9.11 0.31
C MET A 255 -11.29 -8.55 -1.01
N GLN A 256 -12.28 -7.68 -0.90
CA GLN A 256 -12.85 -6.92 -1.99
C GLN A 256 -12.64 -5.44 -1.72
N GLN A 257 -12.38 -4.66 -2.77
CA GLN A 257 -12.16 -3.22 -2.68
C GLN A 257 -12.95 -2.47 -3.75
N SER A 258 -13.51 -1.32 -3.36
CA SER A 258 -14.13 -0.38 -4.29
C SER A 258 -13.09 0.45 -5.07
N ALA A 259 -13.58 1.29 -5.97
CA ALA A 259 -12.83 2.44 -6.46
C ALA A 259 -12.41 3.38 -5.31
N ILE A 260 -11.48 4.29 -5.60
CA ILE A 260 -11.02 5.31 -4.65
C ILE A 260 -11.96 6.52 -4.66
N PHE A 261 -12.26 7.06 -3.48
CA PHE A 261 -13.12 8.22 -3.24
C PHE A 261 -12.34 9.29 -2.47
N THR A 262 -12.73 10.56 -2.61
CA THR A 262 -12.12 11.67 -1.85
C THR A 262 -12.74 11.85 -0.47
N ASP A 263 -14.04 11.56 -0.33
CA ASP A 263 -14.76 11.63 0.95
C ASP A 263 -14.92 10.22 1.57
N PRO A 264 -14.56 10.01 2.84
CA PRO A 264 -14.79 8.73 3.51
C PRO A 264 -16.26 8.28 3.58
N ASN A 265 -17.22 9.22 3.60
CA ASN A 265 -18.65 8.93 3.70
C ASN A 265 -19.22 8.31 2.42
N GLU A 266 -18.60 8.58 1.27
CA GLU A 266 -19.04 8.05 -0.03
C GLU A 266 -18.59 6.60 -0.25
N ALA A 267 -17.43 6.23 0.30
CA ALA A 267 -16.73 5.00 -0.03
C ALA A 267 -17.59 3.74 0.19
N CYS A 268 -18.25 3.61 1.34
CA CYS A 268 -19.11 2.47 1.68
C CYS A 268 -20.62 2.77 1.61
N SER A 269 -21.04 3.77 0.85
CA SER A 269 -22.48 4.09 0.68
C SER A 269 -23.24 2.97 -0.07
N SER A 270 -24.53 2.82 0.23
CA SER A 270 -25.39 1.74 -0.31
C SER A 270 -25.59 1.81 -1.84
N PHE A 271 -25.37 2.97 -2.46
CA PHE A 271 -25.48 3.14 -3.91
C PHE A 271 -24.31 2.51 -4.70
N ASN A 272 -23.21 2.18 -4.00
CA ASN A 272 -22.00 1.60 -4.61
C ASN A 272 -21.91 0.07 -4.41
N GLU A 273 -23.02 -0.59 -4.04
CA GLU A 273 -23.07 -1.98 -3.55
C GLU A 273 -23.04 -3.08 -4.61
N GLU A 274 -23.11 -2.80 -5.92
CA GLU A 274 -23.37 -3.88 -6.89
C GLU A 274 -22.43 -3.94 -8.12
N SER A 275 -21.69 -2.90 -8.49
CA SER A 275 -21.03 -2.85 -9.81
C SER A 275 -19.57 -3.34 -9.88
N SER A 276 -18.90 -3.66 -8.76
CA SER A 276 -17.44 -3.90 -8.77
C SER A 276 -16.93 -5.12 -7.98
N TYR A 277 -17.82 -5.98 -7.46
CA TYR A 277 -17.44 -6.99 -6.46
C TYR A 277 -16.78 -8.26 -7.03
N SER A 278 -17.08 -8.67 -8.27
CA SER A 278 -16.50 -9.93 -8.79
C SER A 278 -15.10 -9.77 -9.38
N SER A 279 -14.80 -8.66 -10.08
CA SER A 279 -13.51 -8.49 -10.78
C SER A 279 -12.33 -8.15 -9.87
N ASN A 280 -12.57 -7.69 -8.64
CA ASN A 280 -11.53 -7.23 -7.71
C ASN A 280 -11.46 -8.06 -6.41
N THR A 281 -11.95 -9.30 -6.43
CA THR A 281 -11.84 -10.19 -5.27
C THR A 281 -10.44 -10.80 -5.22
N ILE A 282 -9.72 -10.54 -4.13
CA ILE A 282 -8.39 -11.10 -3.89
C ILE A 282 -8.50 -12.16 -2.79
N THR A 283 -8.12 -13.39 -3.12
CA THR A 283 -7.98 -14.47 -2.14
C THR A 283 -6.60 -14.40 -1.51
N MET A 284 -6.55 -14.30 -0.19
CA MET A 284 -5.31 -14.24 0.59
C MET A 284 -5.17 -15.46 1.49
N ILE A 285 -3.94 -15.94 1.59
CA ILE A 285 -3.53 -17.08 2.39
C ILE A 285 -2.47 -16.68 3.42
N SER A 286 -2.49 -17.31 4.58
CA SER A 286 -1.45 -17.09 5.60
C SER A 286 -0.10 -17.62 5.12
N GLY A 287 1.00 -17.08 5.67
CA GLY A 287 2.35 -17.50 5.28
C GLY A 287 2.67 -18.98 5.52
N LYS A 288 1.98 -19.63 6.47
CA LYS A 288 1.99 -21.09 6.66
C LYS A 288 0.55 -21.58 6.54
N LEU A 289 0.33 -22.52 5.62
CA LEU A 289 -0.95 -23.18 5.42
C LEU A 289 -0.85 -24.62 5.95
N PRO A 290 -1.49 -24.95 7.08
CA PRO A 290 -1.53 -26.33 7.55
C PRO A 290 -2.34 -27.19 6.56
N GLY A 291 -2.00 -28.47 6.49
CA GLY A 291 -2.84 -29.45 5.80
C GLY A 291 -4.14 -29.65 6.58
N ASN A 292 -5.26 -29.59 5.88
CA ASN A 292 -6.60 -29.74 6.42
C ASN A 292 -7.36 -30.84 5.67
N LYS A 293 -8.41 -31.35 6.30
CA LYS A 293 -9.34 -32.30 5.66
C LYS A 293 -9.95 -31.69 4.40
N CYS A 294 -9.86 -32.41 3.28
CA CYS A 294 -10.50 -32.01 2.05
C CYS A 294 -12.04 -32.10 2.20
N PRO A 295 -12.80 -31.08 1.78
CA PRO A 295 -14.26 -31.17 1.78
C PRO A 295 -14.72 -32.16 0.72
N MET A 296 -15.96 -32.66 0.86
CA MET A 296 -16.56 -33.60 -0.08
C MET A 296 -15.81 -34.94 -0.16
N GLU A 297 -15.55 -35.55 1.00
CA GLU A 297 -14.98 -36.91 1.08
C GLU A 297 -15.82 -37.89 0.24
N GLY A 298 -15.15 -38.65 -0.63
CA GLY A 298 -15.84 -39.55 -1.53
C GLY A 298 -15.02 -40.00 -2.72
N ARG A 299 -15.65 -40.88 -3.52
CA ARG A 299 -15.15 -41.36 -4.81
C ARG A 299 -16.08 -40.88 -5.90
N TYR A 300 -15.56 -40.06 -6.79
CA TYR A 300 -16.31 -39.48 -7.89
C TYR A 300 -15.83 -40.07 -9.20
N SER A 301 -16.76 -40.37 -10.10
CA SER A 301 -16.48 -40.85 -11.45
C SER A 301 -16.97 -39.79 -12.43
N THR A 302 -16.25 -39.60 -13.53
CA THR A 302 -16.71 -38.67 -14.56
C THR A 302 -17.92 -39.23 -15.27
N ILE A 303 -18.97 -38.42 -15.41
CA ILE A 303 -20.10 -38.74 -16.30
C ILE A 303 -19.70 -38.24 -17.69
N PRO A 304 -19.73 -39.08 -18.74
CA PRO A 304 -19.44 -38.61 -20.08
C PRO A 304 -20.46 -37.56 -20.50
N SER A 305 -20.01 -36.29 -20.61
CA SER A 305 -20.83 -35.20 -21.13
C SER A 305 -21.11 -35.44 -22.61
N LYS A 306 -22.40 -35.50 -22.98
CA LYS A 306 -22.83 -35.49 -24.39
C LYS A 306 -22.89 -34.04 -24.91
N GLN A 307 -21.76 -33.33 -24.93
CA GLN A 307 -21.52 -31.98 -25.50
C GLN A 307 -20.17 -31.53 -24.94
N GLU A 308 -19.17 -31.03 -25.66
CA GLU A 308 -19.01 -30.63 -27.06
C GLU A 308 -17.49 -30.63 -27.37
N THR A 309 -17.16 -30.62 -28.64
CA THR A 309 -15.85 -30.64 -29.29
C THR A 309 -14.74 -29.75 -28.69
N GLN A 310 -13.58 -30.38 -28.46
CA GLN A 310 -12.21 -29.89 -28.70
C GLN A 310 -11.80 -28.53 -28.08
N LEU A 311 -11.20 -28.57 -26.89
CA LEU A 311 -10.19 -27.60 -26.44
C LEU A 311 -8.95 -28.38 -26.01
N ASP A 312 -7.96 -28.45 -26.90
CA ASP A 312 -6.66 -29.03 -26.68
C ASP A 312 -5.88 -28.22 -25.63
N PHE A 313 -5.67 -28.78 -24.43
CA PHE A 313 -4.64 -28.31 -23.51
C PHE A 313 -3.29 -28.88 -23.95
N ALA A 314 -2.56 -28.11 -24.77
CA ALA A 314 -1.19 -28.45 -25.15
C ALA A 314 -0.23 -28.13 -23.99
N PHE A 315 0.24 -29.16 -23.28
CA PHE A 315 1.49 -29.09 -22.52
C PHE A 315 2.65 -29.33 -23.49
N GLY A 316 3.65 -28.45 -23.44
CA GLY A 316 4.75 -28.37 -24.40
C GLY A 316 5.47 -29.70 -24.65
N GLU A 317 5.68 -29.99 -25.94
CA GLU A 317 6.56 -31.05 -26.42
C GLU A 317 8.03 -30.67 -26.23
N GLU A 318 8.80 -31.53 -25.56
CA GLU A 318 10.08 -31.96 -26.10
C GLU A 318 10.29 -33.47 -25.91
N VAL A 319 10.90 -34.05 -26.95
CA VAL A 319 10.91 -35.44 -27.41
C VAL A 319 11.68 -36.41 -26.49
N GLY A 320 11.10 -37.58 -26.24
CA GLY A 320 11.82 -38.75 -25.70
C GLY A 320 10.91 -39.96 -25.44
N ALA A 321 10.89 -40.91 -26.37
CA ALA A 321 9.91 -42.01 -26.48
C ALA A 321 9.81 -42.98 -25.28
N SER A 322 8.58 -43.25 -24.81
CA SER A 322 7.94 -44.59 -24.81
C SER A 322 6.55 -44.58 -24.13
N SER A 323 5.55 -45.13 -24.82
CA SER A 323 4.24 -45.62 -24.35
C SER A 323 3.05 -44.63 -24.14
N LYS A 324 2.19 -44.60 -25.17
CA LYS A 324 0.72 -44.61 -25.16
C LYS A 324 0.01 -43.72 -24.12
N CYS A 325 -0.09 -42.43 -24.42
CA CYS A 325 -1.34 -41.67 -24.33
C CYS A 325 -1.26 -40.45 -25.25
N GLY A 326 -2.15 -40.40 -26.23
CA GLY A 326 -2.30 -39.28 -27.15
C GLY A 326 -3.78 -38.89 -27.26
N HIS A 327 -4.04 -37.59 -27.38
CA HIS A 327 -5.30 -36.85 -27.63
C HIS A 327 -6.59 -37.22 -26.87
N HIS A 328 -6.63 -38.30 -26.06
CA HIS A 328 -7.81 -38.77 -25.33
C HIS A 328 -7.52 -39.08 -23.85
N THR A 329 -6.55 -38.40 -23.25
CA THR A 329 -6.37 -38.47 -21.79
C THR A 329 -7.50 -37.67 -21.14
N SER A 330 -8.43 -38.37 -20.49
CA SER A 330 -9.54 -37.74 -19.77
C SER A 330 -9.47 -38.07 -18.29
N LEU A 331 -9.96 -37.16 -17.46
CA LEU A 331 -10.18 -37.44 -16.04
C LEU A 331 -11.16 -38.62 -15.92
N GLN A 332 -10.77 -39.67 -15.20
CA GLN A 332 -11.57 -40.87 -15.01
C GLN A 332 -12.26 -40.84 -13.64
N SER A 333 -11.51 -40.51 -12.60
CA SER A 333 -12.02 -40.50 -11.24
C SER A 333 -11.30 -39.46 -10.38
N LEU A 334 -12.02 -38.99 -9.37
CA LEU A 334 -11.52 -38.13 -8.31
C LEU A 334 -11.74 -38.83 -6.97
N TYR A 335 -10.69 -38.98 -6.19
CA TYR A 335 -10.75 -39.50 -4.82
C TYR A 335 -10.44 -38.37 -3.86
N VAL A 336 -11.29 -38.19 -2.85
CA VAL A 336 -11.13 -37.17 -1.82
C VAL A 336 -11.14 -37.84 -0.45
N GLY A 337 -10.06 -37.68 0.31
CA GLY A 337 -9.96 -38.19 1.70
C GLY A 337 -9.96 -39.73 1.82
N CYS A 338 -9.64 -40.45 0.74
CA CYS A 338 -9.68 -41.92 0.71
C CYS A 338 -8.37 -42.60 1.17
N ALA A 339 -7.29 -41.84 1.41
CA ALA A 339 -5.98 -42.37 1.78
C ALA A 339 -5.75 -42.31 3.31
N PRO A 340 -5.20 -43.36 3.95
CA PRO A 340 -5.14 -43.48 5.41
C PRO A 340 -4.14 -42.53 6.12
N SER A 341 -3.25 -41.86 5.38
CA SER A 341 -2.19 -41.02 5.95
C SER A 341 -2.16 -39.58 5.47
N GLN A 342 -2.94 -39.20 4.45
CA GLN A 342 -3.00 -37.85 3.92
C GLN A 342 -4.41 -37.53 3.41
N ASP A 343 -5.02 -36.48 3.95
CA ASP A 343 -6.27 -35.92 3.42
C ASP A 343 -5.97 -35.17 2.11
N THR A 344 -5.92 -35.91 1.01
CA THR A 344 -5.61 -35.40 -0.34
C THR A 344 -6.78 -35.54 -1.30
N MET A 345 -6.74 -34.71 -2.35
CA MET A 345 -7.52 -34.91 -3.57
C MET A 345 -6.61 -35.55 -4.63
N GLU A 346 -7.01 -36.71 -5.14
CA GLU A 346 -6.27 -37.46 -6.14
C GLU A 346 -7.08 -37.54 -7.43
N PHE A 347 -6.50 -36.99 -8.51
CA PHE A 347 -7.10 -37.02 -9.83
C PHE A 347 -6.46 -38.14 -10.65
N GLN A 348 -7.27 -39.13 -11.01
CA GLN A 348 -6.84 -40.28 -11.79
C GLN A 348 -7.34 -40.13 -13.23
N THR A 349 -6.42 -40.29 -14.17
CA THR A 349 -6.77 -40.28 -15.60
C THR A 349 -7.02 -41.70 -16.10
N ASN A 350 -7.71 -41.81 -17.23
CA ASN A 350 -7.87 -43.07 -17.96
C ASN A 350 -6.55 -43.65 -18.51
N CYS A 351 -5.46 -42.89 -18.38
CA CYS A 351 -4.15 -43.22 -18.89
C CYS A 351 -3.23 -43.74 -17.79
N ARG A 352 -2.78 -44.99 -17.89
CA ARG A 352 -1.87 -45.60 -16.90
C ARG A 352 -0.45 -45.05 -16.91
N THR A 353 -0.03 -44.38 -17.98
CA THR A 353 1.31 -43.80 -18.10
C THR A 353 1.39 -42.38 -17.57
N VAL A 354 0.25 -41.72 -17.34
CA VAL A 354 0.18 -40.41 -16.69
C VAL A 354 0.08 -40.62 -15.17
N PRO A 355 1.00 -40.05 -14.37
CA PRO A 355 0.95 -40.20 -12.92
C PRO A 355 -0.29 -39.52 -12.34
N THR A 356 -0.80 -40.07 -11.24
CA THR A 356 -1.87 -39.43 -10.46
C THR A 356 -1.39 -38.08 -9.93
N THR A 357 -2.15 -37.02 -10.21
CA THR A 357 -1.89 -35.71 -9.61
C THR A 357 -2.62 -35.62 -8.28
N SER A 358 -1.87 -35.40 -7.21
CA SER A 358 -2.40 -35.32 -5.84
C SER A 358 -2.22 -33.91 -5.27
N TYR A 359 -3.23 -33.44 -4.55
CA TYR A 359 -3.28 -32.12 -3.95
C TYR A 359 -3.61 -32.20 -2.47
N SER A 360 -2.89 -31.44 -1.64
CA SER A 360 -3.21 -31.26 -0.22
C SER A 360 -4.15 -30.08 -0.03
N CYS A 361 -5.20 -30.26 0.78
CA CYS A 361 -6.17 -29.22 1.08
C CYS A 361 -5.69 -28.32 2.23
N HIS A 362 -6.01 -27.02 2.16
CA HIS A 362 -5.59 -26.05 3.16
C HIS A 362 -6.73 -25.20 3.72
N GLY A 363 -7.82 -25.04 2.97
CA GLY A 363 -9.01 -24.35 3.46
C GLY A 363 -10.15 -24.45 2.47
N SER A 364 -11.38 -24.38 2.96
CA SER A 364 -12.56 -24.46 2.11
C SER A 364 -13.71 -23.61 2.62
N TRP A 365 -14.52 -23.11 1.69
CA TRP A 365 -15.76 -22.40 2.02
C TRP A 365 -16.83 -22.69 0.98
N ARG A 366 -18.07 -22.45 1.35
CA ARG A 366 -19.23 -22.62 0.47
C ARG A 366 -19.93 -21.28 0.28
N GLU A 367 -20.24 -20.97 -0.96
CA GLU A 367 -21.15 -19.88 -1.34
C GLU A 367 -22.28 -20.48 -2.16
N ASN A 368 -23.51 -20.35 -1.67
CA ASN A 368 -24.68 -20.96 -2.29
C ASN A 368 -24.47 -22.48 -2.50
N SER A 369 -24.53 -22.97 -3.74
CA SER A 369 -24.27 -24.36 -4.13
C SER A 369 -22.81 -24.65 -4.51
N THR A 370 -21.95 -23.63 -4.50
CA THR A 370 -20.56 -23.72 -4.94
C THR A 370 -19.61 -23.84 -3.75
N THR A 371 -18.77 -24.87 -3.76
CA THR A 371 -17.73 -25.10 -2.76
C THR A 371 -16.36 -24.77 -3.37
N TYR A 372 -15.61 -23.92 -2.69
CA TYR A 372 -14.25 -23.52 -3.08
C TYR A 372 -13.24 -24.17 -2.16
N VAL A 373 -12.09 -24.59 -2.71
CA VAL A 373 -11.04 -25.26 -1.95
C VAL A 373 -9.67 -24.75 -2.38
N VAL A 374 -8.89 -24.26 -1.41
CA VAL A 374 -7.49 -23.91 -1.62
C VAL A 374 -6.64 -25.14 -1.42
N VAL A 375 -5.81 -25.45 -2.41
CA VAL A 375 -4.97 -26.65 -2.43
C VAL A 375 -3.53 -26.33 -2.85
N SER A 376 -2.60 -27.19 -2.49
CA SER A 376 -1.22 -27.20 -3.03
C SER A 376 -0.87 -28.55 -3.63
N PRO A 377 -0.06 -28.60 -4.70
CA PRO A 377 0.36 -29.87 -5.30
C PRO A 377 1.31 -30.62 -4.36
N VAL A 378 1.07 -31.93 -4.19
CA VAL A 378 1.89 -32.81 -3.35
C VAL A 378 3.25 -33.08 -4.01
N SER A 379 3.26 -33.34 -5.31
CA SER A 379 4.46 -33.40 -6.14
C SER A 379 4.70 -32.04 -6.79
N ARG A 380 5.84 -31.40 -6.50
CA ARG A 380 6.17 -30.07 -7.05
C ARG A 380 7.04 -30.19 -8.29
N HIS A 381 6.55 -29.78 -9.45
CA HIS A 381 7.40 -29.39 -10.57
C HIS A 381 7.79 -27.91 -10.42
N SER A 382 8.93 -27.51 -10.99
CA SER A 382 9.43 -26.12 -10.91
C SER A 382 8.51 -25.10 -11.59
N THR A 383 7.64 -25.56 -12.49
CA THR A 383 6.68 -24.75 -13.25
C THR A 383 5.30 -24.67 -12.62
N ASP A 384 5.03 -25.46 -11.57
CA ASP A 384 3.70 -25.51 -10.97
C ASP A 384 3.44 -24.27 -10.11
N ALA A 385 2.21 -23.74 -10.21
CA ALA A 385 1.76 -22.74 -9.25
C ALA A 385 1.81 -23.32 -7.83
N HIS A 386 2.19 -22.49 -6.86
CA HIS A 386 2.32 -22.94 -5.48
C HIS A 386 0.99 -23.37 -4.86
N HIS A 387 -0.10 -22.69 -5.23
CA HIS A 387 -1.45 -22.97 -4.74
C HIS A 387 -2.47 -22.79 -5.86
N TYR A 388 -3.55 -23.57 -5.77
CA TYR A 388 -4.69 -23.52 -6.68
C TYR A 388 -5.99 -23.31 -5.88
N CYS A 389 -7.02 -22.77 -6.53
CA CYS A 389 -8.38 -22.72 -6.01
C CYS A 389 -9.28 -23.60 -6.89
N PHE A 390 -9.76 -24.71 -6.35
CA PHE A 390 -10.72 -25.57 -7.01
C PHE A 390 -12.15 -25.19 -6.66
N ILE A 391 -13.06 -25.41 -7.60
CA ILE A 391 -14.48 -25.08 -7.48
C ILE A 391 -15.29 -26.35 -7.74
N PHE A 392 -16.21 -26.66 -6.83
CA PHE A 392 -17.12 -27.80 -6.91
C PHE A 392 -18.56 -27.31 -6.85
N ASN A 393 -19.38 -27.75 -7.79
CA ASN A 393 -20.83 -27.56 -7.74
C ASN A 393 -21.47 -28.93 -7.55
N GLN A 394 -22.29 -29.06 -6.51
CA GLN A 394 -23.13 -30.23 -6.36
C GLN A 394 -24.37 -30.00 -7.23
N ILE A 395 -24.46 -30.74 -8.34
CA ILE A 395 -25.58 -30.72 -9.28
C ILE A 395 -26.67 -31.67 -8.80
#